data_AF-X7YHY1-F1
#
_entry.id   AF-X7YHY1-F1
#
_cell.length_a   1.000
_cell.length_b   1.000
_cell.length_c   1.000
_cell.angle_alpha   90.00
_cell.angle_beta   90.00
_cell.angle_gamma   90.00
#
_symmetry.space_group_name_H-M   'P 1'
#
loop_
_entity.id
_entity.type
_entity.pdbx_description
1 polymer ?
#
loop_
_entity_poly.entity_id
_entity_poly.type
_entity_poly.pdbx_seq_one_letter_code
_entity_poly.pdbx_strand_id
1 'polypeptide(L)'
;MHSGNDAAHALARQLGGTQTALDKVNGLAAKLGGRDTRVATPSGLDGPGMSTSAYDIGLFYRYAWQNPTFADIVATRTFDFPGHGDHPGYQLENDNQLLYNYPGALGGKTGYTDDAGQTFVGAANRDGRRLMAVLLHGTREPIPPWQQAAHLLDYGFATAPGTRVGTLIEPDPALVAAKPGADDGAAARASDIAPAADALPVRVGVAIIGTLIVFGLIMVARSLNRRPQPTTQGVRRAA
;
A
#
# COMPACT_ATOMS: atom_id res chain seq x y z
N MET A 1 5.78 -2.75 -6.37
CA MET A 1 6.23 -4.04 -5.86
C MET A 1 5.06 -4.91 -5.41
N HIS A 2 4.34 -4.64 -4.31
CA HIS A 2 3.30 -5.57 -3.83
C HIS A 2 1.86 -5.03 -3.70
N SER A 3 1.57 -3.85 -4.23
CA SER A 3 0.20 -3.28 -4.25
C SER A 3 -0.49 -3.17 -2.87
N GLY A 4 0.27 -2.95 -1.79
CA GLY A 4 -0.26 -2.92 -0.42
C GLY A 4 -1.33 -1.85 -0.21
N ASN A 5 -2.56 -2.28 0.04
CA ASN A 5 -3.69 -1.38 0.33
C ASN A 5 -3.49 -0.65 1.66
N ASP A 6 -2.89 -1.33 2.64
CA ASP A 6 -2.46 -0.78 3.93
C ASP A 6 -1.50 0.41 3.75
N ALA A 7 -0.50 0.29 2.88
CA ALA A 7 0.43 1.37 2.54
C ALA A 7 -0.31 2.54 1.86
N ALA A 8 -1.22 2.26 0.93
CA ALA A 8 -2.05 3.30 0.30
C ALA A 8 -2.90 4.07 1.34
N HIS A 9 -3.51 3.36 2.29
CA HIS A 9 -4.27 3.99 3.37
C HIS A 9 -3.38 4.73 4.39
N ALA A 10 -2.17 4.25 4.66
CA ALA A 10 -1.19 4.96 5.50
C ALA A 10 -0.76 6.28 4.86
N LEU A 11 -0.46 6.29 3.55
CA LEU A 11 -0.16 7.50 2.79
C LEU A 11 -1.36 8.46 2.75
N ALA A 12 -2.58 7.95 2.56
CA ALA A 12 -3.78 8.78 2.60
C ALA A 12 -3.96 9.46 3.96
N ARG A 13 -3.71 8.75 5.07
CA ARG A 13 -3.70 9.35 6.42
C ARG A 13 -2.64 10.43 6.54
N GLN A 14 -1.42 10.16 6.08
CA GLN A 14 -0.32 11.14 6.10
C GLN A 14 -0.62 12.39 5.27
N LEU A 15 -1.41 12.27 4.21
CA LEU A 15 -1.86 13.39 3.37
C LEU A 15 -2.96 14.26 4.01
N GLY A 16 -3.42 13.94 5.22
CA GLY A 16 -4.49 14.67 5.92
C GLY A 16 -5.78 13.87 6.11
N GLY A 17 -5.74 12.55 5.91
CA GLY A 17 -6.92 11.68 5.98
C GLY A 17 -7.52 11.38 4.61
N THR A 18 -8.38 10.36 4.55
CA THR A 18 -8.91 9.80 3.30
C THR A 18 -9.56 10.85 2.40
N GLN A 19 -10.44 11.69 2.94
CA GLN A 19 -11.13 12.70 2.11
C GLN A 19 -10.15 13.69 1.49
N THR A 20 -9.25 14.26 2.30
CA THR A 20 -8.23 15.18 1.81
C THR A 20 -7.29 14.53 0.79
N ALA A 21 -6.94 13.26 0.98
CA ALA A 21 -6.15 12.51 0.01
C ALA A 21 -6.91 12.34 -1.32
N LEU A 22 -8.20 12.00 -1.29
CA LEU A 22 -9.03 11.89 -2.49
C LEU A 22 -9.19 13.24 -3.20
N ASP A 23 -9.38 14.33 -2.47
CA ASP A 23 -9.45 15.67 -3.04
C ASP A 23 -8.14 16.04 -3.74
N LYS A 24 -7.00 15.74 -3.11
CA LYS A 24 -5.67 15.95 -3.70
C LYS A 24 -5.44 15.09 -4.94
N VAL A 25 -5.82 13.81 -4.91
CA VAL A 25 -5.64 12.89 -6.04
C VAL A 25 -6.53 13.29 -7.22
N ASN A 26 -7.80 13.60 -7.00
CA ASN A 26 -8.70 14.08 -8.06
C ASN A 26 -8.27 15.45 -8.59
N GLY A 27 -7.80 16.36 -7.71
CA GLY A 27 -7.22 17.63 -8.12
C GLY A 27 -5.96 17.46 -8.97
N LEU A 28 -5.10 16.49 -8.65
CA LEU A 28 -3.93 16.15 -9.45
C LEU A 28 -4.34 15.54 -10.80
N ALA A 29 -5.30 14.61 -10.83
CA ALA A 29 -5.82 14.04 -12.06
C ALA A 29 -6.32 15.14 -13.02
N ALA A 30 -7.10 16.09 -12.52
CA ALA A 30 -7.57 17.23 -13.30
C ALA A 30 -6.43 18.11 -13.85
N LYS A 31 -5.41 18.42 -13.03
CA LYS A 31 -4.21 19.18 -13.47
C LYS A 31 -3.35 18.44 -14.48
N LEU A 32 -3.38 17.11 -14.47
CA LEU A 32 -2.73 16.28 -15.49
C LEU A 32 -3.59 16.12 -16.75
N GLY A 33 -4.81 16.67 -16.76
CA GLY A 33 -5.72 16.59 -17.89
C GLY A 33 -6.59 15.33 -17.94
N GLY A 34 -6.63 14.56 -16.85
CA GLY A 34 -7.43 13.35 -16.74
C GLY A 34 -8.92 13.64 -16.59
N ARG A 35 -9.62 13.79 -17.72
CA ARG A 35 -11.03 14.23 -17.76
C ARG A 35 -12.03 13.08 -17.63
N ASP A 36 -11.58 11.84 -17.80
CA ASP A 36 -12.40 10.65 -17.62
C ASP A 36 -12.17 10.03 -16.22
N THR A 37 -11.30 10.65 -15.42
CA THR A 37 -10.84 10.09 -14.15
C THR A 37 -11.57 10.70 -12.96
N ARG A 38 -12.16 9.81 -12.16
CA ARG A 38 -12.62 10.09 -10.80
C ARG A 38 -12.13 8.97 -9.89
N VAL A 39 -11.34 9.32 -8.89
CA VAL A 39 -10.80 8.38 -7.91
C VAL A 39 -11.69 8.34 -6.68
N ALA A 40 -12.24 7.15 -6.38
CA ALA A 40 -13.11 6.93 -5.22
C ALA A 40 -12.36 6.35 -4.00
N THR A 41 -11.24 5.64 -4.22
CA THR A 41 -10.42 5.04 -3.17
C THR A 41 -8.93 5.24 -3.48
N PRO A 42 -8.06 5.40 -2.46
CA PRO A 42 -6.63 5.63 -2.69
C PRO A 42 -5.90 4.38 -3.22
N SER A 43 -6.43 3.17 -2.95
CA SER A 43 -5.81 1.90 -3.33
C SER A 43 -6.27 1.37 -4.69
N GLY A 44 -7.38 1.87 -5.22
CA GLY A 44 -8.02 1.33 -6.43
C GLY A 44 -9.04 0.22 -6.15
N LEU A 45 -9.41 -0.03 -4.89
CA LEU A 45 -10.60 -0.82 -4.57
C LEU A 45 -11.85 -0.16 -5.16
N ASP A 46 -12.81 -0.98 -5.59
CA ASP A 46 -14.04 -0.50 -6.21
C ASP A 46 -14.80 0.44 -5.27
N GLY A 47 -15.33 1.52 -5.85
CA GLY A 47 -16.04 2.55 -5.10
C GLY A 47 -16.97 3.36 -6.00
N PRO A 48 -18.07 3.93 -5.47
CA PRO A 48 -19.05 4.62 -6.28
C PRO A 48 -18.45 5.76 -7.11
N GLY A 49 -18.68 5.70 -8.42
CA GLY A 49 -18.18 6.69 -9.37
C GLY A 49 -16.67 6.61 -9.64
N MET A 50 -15.98 5.54 -9.22
CA MET A 50 -14.61 5.26 -9.68
C MET A 50 -14.61 5.12 -11.21
N SER A 51 -13.75 5.90 -11.88
CA SER A 51 -13.56 5.79 -13.33
C SER A 51 -12.19 6.30 -13.74
N THR A 52 -11.72 5.83 -14.89
CA THR A 52 -10.56 6.37 -15.62
C THR A 52 -10.60 5.87 -17.06
N SER A 53 -9.68 6.34 -17.90
CA SER A 53 -9.47 5.84 -19.27
C SER A 53 -8.01 5.43 -19.46
N ALA A 54 -7.73 4.60 -20.48
CA ALA A 54 -6.35 4.20 -20.79
C ALA A 54 -5.48 5.42 -21.18
N TYR A 55 -6.11 6.44 -21.78
CA TYR A 55 -5.47 7.71 -22.09
C TYR A 55 -5.07 8.46 -20.82
N ASP A 56 -5.98 8.61 -19.86
CA ASP A 56 -5.75 9.30 -18.58
C ASP A 56 -4.66 8.61 -17.76
N ILE A 57 -4.72 7.28 -17.61
CA ILE A 57 -3.65 6.51 -16.98
C ILE A 57 -2.31 6.73 -17.70
N GLY A 58 -2.34 6.84 -19.03
CA GLY A 58 -1.17 7.19 -19.83
C GLY A 58 -0.59 8.57 -19.47
N LEU A 59 -1.43 9.59 -19.27
CA LEU A 59 -0.99 10.91 -18.79
C LEU A 59 -0.31 10.80 -17.43
N PHE A 60 -0.93 10.06 -16.50
CA PHE A 60 -0.44 9.96 -15.12
C PHE A 60 0.90 9.25 -15.04
N TYR A 61 1.06 8.12 -15.73
CA TYR A 61 2.32 7.39 -15.72
C TYR A 61 3.42 8.09 -16.53
N ARG A 62 3.08 8.78 -17.63
CA ARG A 62 4.05 9.65 -18.35
C ARG A 62 4.60 10.74 -17.42
N TYR A 63 3.74 11.36 -16.62
CA TYR A 63 4.16 12.36 -15.64
C TYR A 63 4.99 11.73 -14.51
N ALA A 64 4.51 10.61 -13.94
CA ALA A 64 5.19 9.92 -12.85
C ALA A 64 6.60 9.45 -13.23
N TRP A 65 6.81 8.91 -14.43
CA TRP A 65 8.13 8.48 -14.91
C TRP A 65 9.13 9.61 -15.22
N GLN A 66 8.72 10.88 -15.12
CA GLN A 66 9.64 12.03 -15.14
C GLN A 66 10.22 12.31 -13.75
N ASN A 67 9.60 11.79 -12.69
CA ASN A 67 10.11 11.86 -11.33
C ASN A 67 11.10 10.69 -11.08
N PRO A 68 12.39 10.96 -10.79
CA PRO A 68 13.38 9.90 -10.56
C PRO A 68 13.01 8.95 -9.41
N THR A 69 12.47 9.47 -8.30
CA THR A 69 12.02 8.66 -7.16
C THR A 69 10.97 7.63 -7.58
N PHE A 70 9.98 8.03 -8.38
CA PHE A 70 8.99 7.09 -8.89
C PHE A 70 9.62 6.06 -9.82
N ALA A 71 10.47 6.51 -10.75
CA ALA A 71 11.15 5.64 -11.71
C ALA A 71 11.99 4.56 -11.00
N ASP A 72 12.72 4.94 -9.94
CA ASP A 72 13.54 4.02 -9.13
C ASP A 72 12.67 3.02 -8.37
N ILE A 73 11.57 3.48 -7.75
CA ILE A 73 10.66 2.60 -7.00
C ILE A 73 10.04 1.54 -7.92
N VAL A 74 9.55 1.91 -9.11
CA VAL A 74 8.90 0.93 -10.00
C VAL A 74 9.88 -0.03 -10.68
N ALA A 75 11.16 0.36 -10.79
CA ALA A 75 12.24 -0.47 -11.31
C ALA A 75 12.90 -1.36 -10.23
N THR A 76 12.61 -1.12 -8.95
CA THR A 76 13.14 -1.93 -7.84
C THR A 76 12.59 -3.35 -7.88
N ARG A 77 13.48 -4.36 -7.85
CA ARG A 77 13.12 -5.80 -7.85
C ARG A 77 12.91 -6.35 -6.45
N THR A 78 13.76 -5.96 -5.51
CA THR A 78 13.71 -6.37 -4.10
C THR A 78 13.95 -5.16 -3.20
N PHE A 79 13.24 -5.09 -2.08
CA PHE A 79 13.38 -4.02 -1.10
C PHE A 79 13.26 -4.60 0.32
N ASP A 80 14.16 -4.25 1.23
CA ASP A 80 14.10 -4.72 2.61
C ASP A 80 13.04 -3.93 3.38
N PHE A 81 11.87 -4.56 3.57
CA PHE A 81 10.73 -3.94 4.22
C PHE A 81 10.87 -4.03 5.75
N PRO A 82 10.68 -2.91 6.47
CA PRO A 82 10.89 -2.88 7.92
C PRO A 82 9.84 -3.71 8.66
N GLY A 83 10.28 -4.37 9.73
CA GLY A 83 9.41 -5.01 10.72
C GLY A 83 8.83 -4.02 11.73
N HIS A 84 8.05 -4.51 12.70
CA HIS A 84 7.56 -3.71 13.82
C HIS A 84 7.35 -4.56 15.08
N GLY A 85 7.83 -4.09 16.24
CA GLY A 85 7.73 -4.86 17.50
C GLY A 85 8.41 -6.23 17.38
N ASP A 86 7.65 -7.29 17.63
CA ASP A 86 8.13 -8.68 17.51
C ASP A 86 8.05 -9.23 16.07
N HIS A 87 7.55 -8.45 15.10
CA HIS A 87 7.50 -8.84 13.69
C HIS A 87 8.81 -8.44 12.99
N PRO A 88 9.64 -9.38 12.51
CA PRO A 88 10.88 -9.06 11.83
C PRO A 88 10.63 -8.41 10.46
N GLY A 89 11.62 -7.67 9.95
CA GLY A 89 11.62 -7.22 8.57
C GLY A 89 11.73 -8.39 7.59
N TYR A 90 11.37 -8.15 6.33
CA TYR A 90 11.41 -9.17 5.28
C TYR A 90 11.72 -8.53 3.92
N GLN A 91 12.20 -9.34 2.98
CA GLN A 91 12.46 -8.87 1.62
C GLN A 91 11.14 -8.83 0.83
N LEU A 92 10.76 -7.63 0.40
CA LEU A 92 9.62 -7.40 -0.48
C LEU A 92 10.06 -7.55 -1.93
N GLU A 93 9.41 -8.44 -2.68
CA GLU A 93 9.66 -8.62 -4.11
C GLU A 93 8.68 -7.80 -4.96
N ASN A 94 9.09 -7.44 -6.17
CA ASN A 94 8.18 -6.83 -7.14
C ASN A 94 7.32 -7.90 -7.81
N ASP A 95 5.99 -7.76 -7.77
CA ASP A 95 5.07 -8.70 -8.43
C ASP A 95 5.05 -8.53 -9.97
N ASN A 96 5.62 -7.44 -10.49
CA ASN A 96 5.54 -7.12 -11.91
C ASN A 96 6.47 -8.01 -12.75
N GLN A 97 5.91 -9.07 -13.33
CA GLN A 97 6.62 -10.01 -14.19
C GLN A 97 7.25 -9.38 -15.44
N LEU A 98 6.74 -8.26 -15.96
CA LEU A 98 7.37 -7.55 -17.09
C LEU A 98 8.79 -7.09 -16.73
N LEU A 99 9.02 -6.64 -15.49
CA LEU A 99 10.31 -6.13 -15.01
C LEU A 99 11.42 -7.19 -15.03
N TYR A 100 11.06 -8.45 -14.85
CA TYR A 100 12.03 -9.56 -14.83
C TYR A 100 12.25 -10.17 -16.20
N ASN A 101 11.20 -10.20 -17.02
CA ASN A 101 11.17 -11.04 -18.23
C ASN A 101 11.29 -10.26 -19.54
N TYR A 102 11.11 -8.93 -19.53
CA TYR A 102 11.13 -8.12 -20.75
C TYR A 102 12.39 -7.22 -20.81
N PRO A 103 13.30 -7.44 -21.78
CA PRO A 103 14.51 -6.64 -21.91
C PRO A 103 14.22 -5.14 -22.05
N GLY A 104 14.92 -4.34 -21.24
CA GLY A 104 14.74 -2.89 -21.20
C GLY A 104 13.53 -2.41 -20.39
N ALA A 105 12.81 -3.30 -19.68
CA ALA A 105 11.68 -2.91 -18.85
C ALA A 105 12.07 -1.86 -17.79
N LEU A 106 11.24 -0.82 -17.67
CA LEU A 106 11.36 0.26 -16.69
C LEU A 106 10.42 0.05 -15.49
N GLY A 107 9.83 -1.14 -15.37
CA GLY A 107 8.81 -1.45 -14.38
C GLY A 107 7.39 -1.16 -14.86
N GLY A 108 6.48 -0.95 -13.91
CA GLY A 108 5.05 -0.77 -14.16
C GLY A 108 4.20 -1.23 -12.97
N LYS A 109 2.90 -1.44 -13.18
CA LYS A 109 1.96 -1.80 -12.13
C LYS A 109 0.85 -2.72 -12.64
N THR A 110 0.54 -3.73 -11.83
CA THR A 110 -0.60 -4.66 -11.99
C THR A 110 -1.86 -4.14 -11.31
N GLY A 111 -3.05 -4.60 -11.71
CA GLY A 111 -4.29 -4.36 -10.97
C GLY A 111 -5.37 -5.36 -11.34
N TYR A 112 -6.26 -5.63 -10.39
CA TYR A 112 -7.45 -6.45 -10.58
C TYR A 112 -8.49 -6.13 -9.52
N THR A 113 -9.74 -5.96 -9.96
CA THR A 113 -10.95 -6.03 -9.15
C THR A 113 -12.04 -6.72 -9.96
N ASP A 114 -13.20 -6.98 -9.36
CA ASP A 114 -14.31 -7.60 -10.09
C ASP A 114 -14.87 -6.65 -11.16
N ASP A 115 -15.04 -5.36 -10.81
CA ASP A 115 -15.55 -4.35 -11.75
C ASP A 115 -14.53 -3.97 -12.84
N ALA A 116 -13.23 -3.91 -12.50
CA ALA A 116 -12.20 -3.39 -13.41
C ALA A 116 -11.60 -4.45 -14.35
N GLY A 117 -11.82 -5.74 -14.09
CA GLY A 117 -11.09 -6.83 -14.73
C GLY A 117 -9.57 -6.72 -14.52
N GLN A 118 -8.77 -7.33 -15.39
CA GLN A 118 -7.31 -7.19 -15.35
C GLN A 118 -6.89 -5.82 -15.89
N THR A 119 -6.11 -5.09 -15.11
CA THR A 119 -5.49 -3.84 -15.54
C THR A 119 -3.96 -3.93 -15.42
N PHE A 120 -3.26 -3.26 -16.32
CA PHE A 120 -1.80 -3.31 -16.35
C PHE A 120 -1.21 -2.06 -16.99
N VAL A 121 -0.14 -1.54 -16.39
CA VAL A 121 0.74 -0.54 -17.00
C VAL A 121 2.16 -1.09 -17.01
N GLY A 122 2.84 -1.01 -18.15
CA GLY A 122 4.24 -1.39 -18.28
C GLY A 122 4.98 -0.48 -19.24
N ALA A 123 6.26 -0.23 -18.98
CA ALA A 123 7.11 0.55 -19.87
C ALA A 123 8.45 -0.12 -20.11
N ALA A 124 9.09 0.22 -21.21
CA ALA A 124 10.42 -0.25 -21.57
C ALA A 124 11.20 0.81 -22.34
N ASN A 125 12.52 0.72 -22.28
CA ASN A 125 13.47 1.52 -23.03
C ASN A 125 14.34 0.60 -23.90
N ARG A 126 14.40 0.87 -25.21
CA ARG A 126 15.33 0.23 -26.14
C ARG A 126 16.02 1.32 -26.95
N ASP A 127 17.34 1.38 -26.86
CA ASP A 127 18.19 2.34 -27.61
C ASP A 127 17.74 3.81 -27.49
N GLY A 128 17.31 4.20 -26.29
CA GLY A 128 16.86 5.57 -25.99
C GLY A 128 15.40 5.84 -26.33
N ARG A 129 14.71 4.93 -27.04
CA ARG A 129 13.27 5.01 -27.28
C ARG A 129 12.52 4.40 -26.09
N ARG A 130 11.77 5.24 -25.36
CA ARG A 130 10.93 4.82 -24.23
C ARG A 130 9.47 4.68 -24.67
N LEU A 131 8.87 3.53 -24.44
CA LEU A 131 7.45 3.25 -24.73
C LEU A 131 6.74 2.75 -23.48
N MET A 132 5.42 2.96 -23.44
CA MET A 132 4.53 2.53 -22.36
C MET A 132 3.26 1.91 -22.97
N ALA A 133 2.80 0.82 -22.38
CA ALA A 133 1.52 0.18 -22.68
C ALA A 133 0.60 0.26 -21.46
N VAL A 134 -0.68 0.61 -21.70
CA VAL A 134 -1.74 0.69 -20.71
C VAL A 134 -2.88 -0.23 -21.15
N LEU A 135 -3.28 -1.14 -20.29
CA LEU A 135 -4.35 -2.11 -20.52
C LEU A 135 -5.38 -1.96 -19.40
N LEU A 136 -6.65 -1.85 -19.77
CA LEU A 136 -7.78 -1.80 -18.83
C LEU A 136 -8.83 -2.84 -19.25
N HIS A 137 -9.59 -3.35 -18.28
CA HIS A 137 -10.70 -4.29 -18.52
C HIS A 137 -10.32 -5.52 -19.36
N GLY A 138 -9.13 -6.06 -19.12
CA GLY A 138 -8.63 -7.26 -19.77
C GLY A 138 -8.98 -8.54 -19.00
N THR A 139 -8.55 -9.66 -19.56
CA THR A 139 -8.56 -10.97 -18.90
C THR A 139 -7.13 -11.52 -18.80
N ARG A 140 -6.97 -12.71 -18.20
CA ARG A 140 -5.69 -13.42 -18.16
C ARG A 140 -5.50 -14.39 -19.34
N GLU A 141 -6.43 -14.37 -20.30
CA GLU A 141 -6.48 -15.28 -21.44
C GLU A 141 -6.27 -14.50 -22.75
N PRO A 142 -5.64 -15.11 -23.77
CA PRO A 142 -5.02 -16.45 -23.76
C PRO A 142 -3.65 -16.47 -23.05
N ILE A 143 -3.19 -15.31 -22.58
CA ILE A 143 -1.88 -15.12 -21.93
C ILE A 143 -2.00 -14.08 -20.80
N PRO A 144 -1.15 -14.13 -19.77
CA PRO A 144 -1.16 -13.15 -18.68
C PRO A 144 -1.03 -11.68 -19.15
N PRO A 145 -1.60 -10.71 -18.41
CA PRO A 145 -1.59 -9.29 -18.81
C PRO A 145 -0.20 -8.70 -19.08
N TRP A 146 0.82 -9.16 -18.36
CA TRP A 146 2.19 -8.68 -18.57
C TRP A 146 2.75 -9.11 -19.93
N GLN A 147 2.37 -10.30 -20.45
CA GLN A 147 2.75 -10.76 -21.79
C GLN A 147 1.95 -10.03 -22.87
N GLN A 148 0.67 -9.75 -22.62
CA GLN A 148 -0.13 -8.90 -23.51
C GLN A 148 0.52 -7.50 -23.64
N ALA A 149 0.96 -6.91 -22.52
CA ALA A 149 1.69 -5.65 -22.51
C ALA A 149 3.04 -5.75 -23.24
N ALA A 150 3.78 -6.85 -23.06
CA ALA A 150 5.02 -7.11 -23.81
C ALA A 150 4.79 -7.12 -25.32
N HIS A 151 3.73 -7.78 -25.80
CA HIS A 151 3.39 -7.79 -27.23
C HIS A 151 3.01 -6.40 -27.76
N LEU A 152 2.29 -5.59 -26.97
CA LEU A 152 1.99 -4.20 -27.33
C LEU A 152 3.25 -3.34 -27.40
N LEU A 153 4.19 -3.54 -26.47
CA LEU A 153 5.48 -2.86 -26.49
C LEU A 153 6.32 -3.30 -27.70
N ASP A 154 6.38 -4.60 -28.00
CA ASP A 154 7.08 -5.10 -29.18
C ASP A 154 6.50 -4.53 -30.48
N TYR A 155 5.17 -4.50 -30.60
CA TYR A 155 4.48 -3.84 -31.70
C TYR A 155 4.86 -2.35 -31.79
N GLY A 156 4.83 -1.64 -30.66
CA GLY A 156 5.22 -0.23 -30.58
C GLY A 156 6.67 0.01 -31.02
N PHE A 157 7.61 -0.83 -30.60
CA PHE A 157 9.02 -0.74 -31.00
C PHE A 157 9.23 -1.05 -32.48
N ALA A 158 8.43 -1.95 -33.07
CA ALA A 158 8.48 -2.29 -34.49
C ALA A 158 7.93 -1.16 -35.40
N THR A 159 7.16 -0.20 -34.87
CA THR A 159 6.73 0.98 -35.64
C THR A 159 7.89 1.93 -35.93
N ALA A 160 7.82 2.67 -37.03
CA ALA A 160 8.80 3.72 -37.34
C ALA A 160 8.85 4.78 -36.22
N PRO A 161 10.03 5.29 -35.83
CA PRO A 161 10.12 6.40 -34.89
C PRO A 161 9.29 7.61 -35.37
N GLY A 162 8.51 8.19 -34.46
CA GLY A 162 7.63 9.33 -34.77
C GLY A 162 6.20 8.99 -35.16
N THR A 163 5.87 7.71 -35.41
CA THR A 163 4.49 7.24 -35.62
C THR A 163 3.58 7.71 -34.48
N ARG A 164 2.46 8.35 -34.84
CA ARG A 164 1.48 8.89 -33.89
C ARG A 164 0.08 8.84 -34.47
N VAL A 165 -0.89 8.55 -33.61
CA VAL A 165 -2.33 8.68 -33.89
C VAL A 165 -2.99 9.78 -33.06
N GLY A 166 -2.20 10.41 -32.18
CA GLY A 166 -2.59 11.44 -31.24
C GLY A 166 -1.40 11.80 -30.35
N THR A 167 -1.63 12.60 -29.31
CA THR A 167 -0.62 12.91 -28.29
C THR A 167 -1.22 12.84 -26.90
N LEU A 168 -0.41 12.39 -25.94
CA LEU A 168 -0.66 12.66 -24.54
C LEU A 168 -0.43 14.17 -24.33
N ILE A 169 -1.43 14.87 -23.82
CA ILE A 169 -1.33 16.31 -23.55
C ILE A 169 -0.31 16.58 -22.44
N GLU A 170 0.16 17.82 -22.37
CA GLU A 170 1.07 18.24 -21.31
C GLU A 170 0.31 18.51 -20.00
N PRO A 171 0.94 18.26 -18.83
CA PRO A 171 0.43 18.71 -17.54
C PRO A 171 0.19 20.22 -17.49
N ASP A 172 -0.66 20.65 -16.54
CA ASP A 172 -0.71 22.04 -16.12
C ASP A 172 0.71 22.55 -15.81
N PRO A 173 1.16 23.67 -16.41
CA PRO A 173 2.49 24.24 -16.18
C PRO A 173 2.82 24.48 -14.70
N ALA A 174 1.82 24.68 -13.84
CA ALA A 174 2.01 24.81 -12.39
C ALA A 174 2.63 23.55 -11.74
N LEU A 175 2.46 22.37 -12.35
CA LEU A 175 3.11 21.13 -11.90
C LEU A 175 4.58 21.03 -12.35
N VAL A 176 4.94 21.71 -13.44
CA VAL A 176 6.29 21.70 -14.02
C VAL A 176 7.17 22.81 -13.43
N ALA A 177 6.56 23.93 -13.02
CA ALA A 177 7.24 25.08 -12.43
C ALA A 177 7.68 24.90 -10.96
N ALA A 178 7.41 23.75 -10.34
CA ALA A 178 7.90 23.43 -9.01
C ALA A 178 9.43 23.23 -9.05
N LYS A 179 10.12 24.28 -8.59
CA LYS A 179 11.57 24.50 -8.52
C LYS A 179 12.37 23.27 -8.01
N PRO A 180 13.55 22.96 -8.59
CA PRO A 180 14.51 22.06 -7.94
C PRO A 180 15.02 22.75 -6.66
N GLY A 181 14.76 22.17 -5.50
CA GLY A 181 15.26 22.69 -4.22
C GLY A 181 14.31 22.63 -3.01
N ALA A 182 13.35 21.72 -2.97
CA ALA A 182 12.61 21.43 -1.74
C ALA A 182 12.69 19.93 -1.41
N ASP A 183 13.49 19.65 -0.38
CA ASP A 183 13.48 18.46 0.48
C ASP A 183 14.33 17.23 0.07
N ASP A 184 15.64 17.42 0.03
CA ASP A 184 16.63 16.35 0.33
C ASP A 184 16.64 15.94 1.82
N GLY A 185 15.68 16.42 2.62
CA GLY A 185 15.59 16.18 4.07
C GLY A 185 14.64 15.06 4.51
N ALA A 186 13.88 14.44 3.59
CA ALA A 186 12.91 13.40 3.94
C ALA A 186 13.54 12.00 4.05
N ALA A 187 14.57 11.70 3.24
CA ALA A 187 15.28 10.42 3.30
C ALA A 187 16.16 10.29 4.56
N ALA A 188 16.72 11.40 5.07
CA ALA A 188 17.54 11.41 6.27
C ALA A 188 16.73 11.33 7.59
N ARG A 189 15.43 11.69 7.57
CA ARG A 189 14.58 11.67 8.78
C ARG A 189 13.87 10.34 9.01
N ALA A 190 13.91 9.41 8.06
CA ALA A 190 13.41 8.05 8.26
C ALA A 190 14.34 7.20 9.14
N SER A 191 15.59 7.63 9.35
CA SER A 191 16.59 6.92 10.14
C SER A 191 16.64 7.32 11.62
N ASP A 192 16.02 8.44 12.02
CA ASP A 192 16.22 9.06 13.34
C ASP A 192 15.01 9.02 14.30
N ILE A 193 13.97 8.24 14.01
CA ILE A 193 12.85 8.06 14.96
C ILE A 193 12.96 6.71 15.67
N ALA A 194 13.87 6.64 16.64
CA ALA A 194 13.78 5.70 17.74
C ALA A 194 14.37 6.34 19.01
N PRO A 195 13.56 6.81 19.97
CA PRO A 195 14.03 6.87 21.34
C PRO A 195 14.06 5.43 21.87
N ALA A 196 15.23 4.96 22.32
CA ALA A 196 15.31 3.74 23.11
C ALA A 196 14.55 3.97 24.42
N ALA A 197 13.32 3.47 24.49
CA ALA A 197 12.54 3.45 25.72
C ALA A 197 12.94 2.20 26.51
N ASP A 198 13.63 2.39 27.63
CA ASP A 198 13.92 1.36 28.62
C ASP A 198 12.62 0.69 29.11
N ALA A 199 12.35 -0.51 28.60
CA ALA A 199 11.16 -1.31 28.89
C ALA A 199 11.26 -2.11 30.22
N LEU A 200 11.97 -1.59 31.21
CA LEU A 200 12.22 -2.27 32.49
C LEU A 200 11.22 -1.96 33.63
N PRO A 201 10.59 -0.76 33.76
CA PRO A 201 9.66 -0.55 34.88
C PRO A 201 8.23 -1.05 34.62
N VAL A 202 7.81 -1.20 33.35
CA VAL A 202 6.41 -1.54 33.01
C VAL A 202 6.10 -3.03 33.19
N ARG A 203 7.09 -3.91 32.96
CA ARG A 203 6.90 -5.37 33.09
C ARG A 203 6.70 -5.82 34.56
N VAL A 204 7.25 -5.08 35.52
CA VAL A 204 7.07 -5.37 36.96
C VAL A 204 5.69 -4.95 37.45
N GLY A 205 5.14 -3.84 36.95
CA GLY A 205 3.80 -3.35 37.35
C GLY A 205 2.65 -4.25 36.90
N VAL A 206 2.72 -4.78 35.67
CA VAL A 206 1.66 -5.66 35.12
C VAL A 206 1.65 -7.03 35.81
N ALA A 207 2.82 -7.56 36.18
CA ALA A 207 2.91 -8.82 36.92
C ALA A 207 2.29 -8.72 38.32
N ILE A 208 2.55 -7.63 39.05
CA ILE A 208 2.03 -7.45 40.41
C ILE A 208 0.50 -7.29 40.42
N ILE A 209 -0.05 -6.50 39.49
CA ILE A 209 -1.50 -6.27 39.39
C ILE A 209 -2.23 -7.57 38.98
N GLY A 210 -1.70 -8.31 38.00
CA GLY A 210 -2.27 -9.59 37.59
C GLY A 210 -2.31 -10.62 38.72
N THR A 211 -1.25 -10.68 39.54
CA THR A 211 -1.16 -11.64 40.65
C THR A 211 -2.15 -11.32 41.77
N LEU A 212 -2.38 -10.03 42.07
CA LEU A 212 -3.37 -9.61 43.08
C LEU A 212 -4.81 -9.89 42.65
N ILE A 213 -5.14 -9.72 41.37
CA ILE A 213 -6.48 -10.01 40.83
C ILE A 213 -6.77 -11.52 40.92
N VAL A 214 -5.83 -12.36 40.51
CA VAL A 214 -5.99 -13.83 40.58
C VAL A 214 -6.11 -14.29 42.04
N PHE A 215 -5.31 -13.74 42.95
CA PHE A 215 -5.39 -14.09 44.37
C PHE A 215 -6.71 -13.67 45.01
N GLY A 216 -7.23 -12.47 44.67
CA GLY A 216 -8.54 -12.01 45.11
C GLY A 216 -9.68 -12.91 44.66
N LEU A 217 -9.67 -13.35 43.40
CA LEU A 217 -10.68 -14.25 42.84
C LEU A 217 -10.66 -15.64 43.54
N ILE A 218 -9.48 -16.17 43.85
CA ILE A 218 -9.34 -17.45 44.57
C ILE A 218 -9.86 -17.36 46.01
N MET A 219 -9.62 -16.23 46.69
CA MET A 219 -10.09 -16.00 48.06
C MET A 219 -11.61 -15.88 48.13
N VAL A 220 -12.24 -15.20 47.17
CA VAL A 220 -13.70 -15.09 47.06
C VAL A 220 -14.33 -16.46 46.74
N ALA A 221 -13.74 -17.23 45.83
CA ALA A 221 -14.20 -18.59 45.54
C ALA A 221 -14.14 -19.50 46.78
N ARG A 222 -13.12 -19.34 47.64
CA ARG A 222 -12.98 -20.09 48.90
C ARG A 222 -13.95 -19.65 49.99
N SER A 223 -14.31 -18.37 50.08
CA SER A 223 -15.26 -17.91 51.10
C SER A 223 -16.69 -18.37 50.80
N LEU A 224 -17.07 -18.42 49.52
CA LEU A 224 -18.38 -18.88 49.06
C LEU A 224 -18.58 -20.40 49.25
N ASN A 225 -17.51 -21.18 49.38
CA ASN A 225 -17.56 -22.64 49.50
C ASN A 225 -17.48 -23.16 50.95
N ARG A 226 -17.46 -22.28 51.97
CA ARG A 226 -17.48 -22.70 53.38
C ARG A 226 -18.92 -22.86 53.87
N ARG A 227 -19.44 -24.09 53.82
CA ARG A 227 -20.69 -24.45 54.52
C ARG A 227 -20.41 -24.60 56.03
N PRO A 228 -21.29 -24.11 56.93
CA PRO A 228 -21.15 -24.34 58.37
C PRO A 228 -21.43 -25.81 58.72
N GLN A 229 -20.62 -26.41 59.60
CA GLN A 229 -20.95 -27.71 60.19
C GLN A 229 -21.99 -27.56 61.31
N PRO A 230 -22.96 -28.49 61.46
CA PRO A 230 -23.94 -28.44 62.53
C PRO A 230 -23.32 -28.87 63.88
N THR A 231 -23.52 -28.03 64.89
CA THR A 231 -23.24 -28.31 66.30
C THR A 231 -24.17 -29.38 66.86
N THR A 232 -23.62 -30.48 67.34
CA THR A 232 -24.32 -31.51 68.13
C THR A 232 -24.50 -31.02 69.58
N GLN A 233 -25.74 -30.78 70.00
CA GLN A 233 -26.09 -30.50 71.39
C GLN A 233 -26.57 -31.79 72.07
N GLY A 234 -25.93 -32.14 73.19
CA GLY A 234 -26.12 -33.40 73.91
C GLY A 234 -27.46 -33.51 74.66
N VAL A 235 -28.01 -34.71 74.63
CA VAL A 235 -29.19 -35.13 75.39
C VAL A 235 -28.82 -35.33 76.87
N ARG A 236 -29.46 -34.59 77.77
CA ARG A 236 -29.49 -34.89 79.22
C ARG A 236 -30.74 -35.69 79.54
N ARG A 237 -30.55 -36.82 80.23
CA ARG A 237 -31.59 -37.63 80.89
C ARG A 237 -32.18 -36.89 82.10
N ALA A 238 -33.47 -37.12 82.37
CA ALA A 238 -34.02 -37.12 83.73
C ALA A 238 -35.04 -38.25 83.84
N ALA A 239 -35.03 -38.88 85.02
CA ALA A 239 -35.85 -40.00 85.46
C ALA A 239 -37.27 -39.55 85.83
#